data_AF-A0A8H2ZLZ4-F1
#
_entry.id   AF-A0A8H2ZLZ4-F1
#
_cell.length_a   1.000
_cell.length_b   1.000
_cell.length_c   1.000
_cell.angle_alpha   90.00
_cell.angle_beta   90.00
_cell.angle_gamma   90.00
#
_symmetry.space_group_name_H-M   'P 1'
#
loop_
_entity.id
_entity.type
_entity.pdbx_description
1 polymer ?
#
loop_
_entity_poly.entity_id
_entity_poly.type
_entity_poly.pdbx_seq_one_letter_code
_entity_poly.pdbx_strand_id
1 'polypeptide(L)'
;MSLLPRTSRILHTLPRPRPRPQCPRLTPIRIPLRSLTNKPPTPHLDAISLHRLEATQRAHHKRRTMYSAAGFLIGMICIWVTATSIDIKPAKLDSSRAYDSLSSATEVIIQKPLDSTPPPSSEPHELIPTGTNSIPSFPKHIQHSPTPNSPPETYQLLGLGIRTVSFLHIQVYVVGLYIAQSSIPLLQATLLKTAAPGGASTLVSGEKDTLKTLLMHETHSEEIWTEILKNSGVKTIIRIVPTRNTDFHHLRDAWVRSLTARAQKNREEFGDEGFGRSMVEFKTLFNRGVPKGGNCYSIGMRRAV
;
A
#
# COMPACT_ATOMS: atom_id res chain seq x y z
N MET A 1 52.29 34.62 -29.27
CA MET A 1 51.26 33.58 -29.39
C MET A 1 50.20 33.82 -28.33
N SER A 2 49.05 34.35 -28.72
CA SER A 2 47.95 34.70 -27.82
C SER A 2 46.64 34.40 -28.55
N LEU A 3 46.08 33.22 -28.30
CA LEU A 3 44.78 32.79 -28.81
C LEU A 3 43.75 33.01 -27.70
N LEU A 4 43.02 34.13 -27.79
CA LEU A 4 41.83 34.36 -26.98
C LEU A 4 40.61 33.70 -27.63
N PRO A 5 39.65 33.20 -26.82
CA PRO A 5 38.54 32.39 -27.29
C PRO A 5 37.41 33.21 -27.92
N ARG A 6 36.84 32.66 -29.00
CA ARG A 6 35.77 33.23 -29.80
C ARG A 6 34.41 32.99 -29.12
N THR A 7 33.75 34.07 -28.72
CA THR A 7 32.37 34.10 -28.24
C THR A 7 31.38 33.79 -29.37
N SER A 8 30.47 32.83 -29.17
CA SER A 8 29.33 32.57 -30.08
C SER A 8 28.05 33.17 -29.49
N ARG A 9 27.50 34.20 -30.16
CA ARG A 9 26.12 34.65 -29.95
C ARG A 9 25.18 33.95 -30.94
N ILE A 10 24.24 33.20 -30.35
CA ILE A 10 22.78 33.14 -30.60
C ILE A 10 22.30 33.28 -32.06
N LEU A 11 21.52 32.30 -32.52
CA LEU A 11 20.29 32.54 -33.29
C LEU A 11 19.28 31.41 -33.04
N HIS A 12 18.24 31.71 -32.26
CA HIS A 12 17.02 30.91 -32.14
C HIS A 12 16.27 30.96 -33.47
N THR A 13 16.03 29.80 -34.08
CA THR A 13 15.19 29.67 -35.28
C THR A 13 13.73 29.54 -34.86
N LEU A 14 12.91 30.52 -35.26
CA LEU A 14 11.46 30.49 -35.12
C LEU A 14 10.82 29.53 -36.14
N PRO A 15 9.68 28.87 -35.84
CA PRO A 15 9.00 27.99 -36.78
C PRO A 15 8.31 28.79 -37.90
N ARG A 16 8.53 28.36 -39.14
CA ARG A 16 7.94 28.89 -40.36
C ARG A 16 6.42 28.58 -40.44
N PRO A 17 5.55 29.52 -40.84
CA PRO A 17 4.13 29.25 -41.02
C PRO A 17 3.86 28.41 -42.29
N ARG A 18 3.02 27.37 -42.17
CA ARG A 18 2.58 26.51 -43.27
C ARG A 18 1.56 27.25 -44.18
N PRO A 19 1.59 27.04 -45.50
CA PRO A 19 0.61 27.62 -46.42
C PRO A 19 -0.77 26.94 -46.28
N ARG A 20 -1.83 27.75 -46.30
CA ARG A 20 -3.24 27.33 -46.32
C ARG A 20 -3.55 26.57 -47.63
N PRO A 21 -4.30 25.45 -47.60
CA PRO A 21 -4.84 24.87 -48.82
C PRO A 21 -5.99 25.75 -49.33
N GLN A 22 -5.86 26.22 -50.57
CA GLN A 22 -6.92 26.91 -51.31
C GLN A 22 -8.02 25.92 -51.67
N CYS A 23 -9.27 26.24 -51.33
CA CYS A 23 -10.45 25.51 -51.80
C CYS A 23 -10.61 25.69 -53.32
N PRO A 24 -10.73 24.61 -54.12
CA PRO A 24 -11.09 24.77 -55.52
C PRO A 24 -12.57 25.17 -55.62
N ARG A 25 -12.81 26.23 -56.37
CA ARG A 25 -14.11 26.80 -56.73
C ARG A 25 -14.89 25.78 -57.57
N LEU A 26 -15.96 25.22 -57.01
CA LEU A 26 -16.87 24.32 -57.73
C LEU A 26 -17.65 25.12 -58.77
N THR A 27 -17.48 24.80 -60.05
CA THR A 27 -18.39 25.20 -61.12
C THR A 27 -19.66 24.35 -61.04
N PRO A 28 -20.87 24.91 -61.23
CA PRO A 28 -22.09 24.13 -61.22
C PRO A 28 -22.20 23.34 -62.53
N ILE A 29 -21.88 22.04 -62.48
CA ILE A 29 -22.21 21.10 -63.55
C ILE A 29 -23.72 20.88 -63.50
N ARG A 30 -24.45 21.38 -64.51
CA ARG A 30 -25.86 21.04 -64.74
C ARG A 30 -25.95 19.57 -65.16
N ILE A 31 -26.45 18.71 -64.27
CA ILE A 31 -26.83 17.33 -64.60
C ILE A 31 -28.29 17.36 -65.07
N PRO A 32 -28.63 16.83 -66.26
CA PRO A 32 -30.02 16.66 -66.65
C PRO A 32 -30.65 15.56 -65.77
N LEU A 33 -31.72 15.94 -65.07
CA LEU A 33 -32.57 15.03 -64.31
C LEU A 33 -33.30 14.09 -65.29
N ARG A 34 -32.71 12.93 -65.59
CA ARG A 34 -33.44 11.81 -66.19
C ARG A 34 -34.05 10.98 -65.07
N SER A 35 -35.35 11.13 -64.91
CA SER A 35 -36.20 10.16 -64.22
C SER A 35 -36.08 8.81 -64.91
N LEU A 36 -35.36 7.87 -64.29
CA LEU A 36 -35.44 6.45 -64.57
C LEU A 36 -35.46 5.70 -63.25
N THR A 37 -36.69 5.40 -62.83
CA THR A 37 -37.05 4.19 -62.09
C THR A 37 -36.21 3.00 -62.57
N ASN A 38 -35.22 2.60 -61.79
CA ASN A 38 -34.67 1.25 -61.78
C ASN A 38 -34.07 0.99 -60.40
N LYS A 39 -34.63 0.00 -59.70
CA LYS A 39 -34.06 -0.57 -58.46
C LYS A 39 -32.62 -1.01 -58.78
N PRO A 40 -31.60 -0.64 -57.98
CA PRO A 40 -30.26 -1.18 -58.20
C PRO A 40 -30.32 -2.71 -58.08
N PRO A 41 -29.67 -3.48 -58.98
CA PRO A 41 -29.58 -4.92 -58.81
C PRO A 41 -28.83 -5.17 -57.51
N THR A 42 -29.45 -5.89 -56.58
CA THR A 42 -28.79 -6.37 -55.38
C THR A 42 -27.54 -7.14 -55.81
N PRO A 43 -26.33 -6.78 -55.35
CA PRO A 43 -25.13 -7.50 -55.74
C PRO A 43 -25.27 -8.95 -55.25
N HIS A 44 -25.46 -9.88 -56.19
CA HIS A 44 -25.45 -11.30 -55.88
C HIS A 44 -24.02 -11.65 -55.49
N LEU A 45 -23.78 -11.77 -54.19
CA LEU A 45 -22.48 -12.15 -53.66
C LEU A 45 -22.23 -13.59 -54.05
N ASP A 46 -21.38 -13.81 -55.05
CA ASP A 46 -21.02 -15.17 -55.48
C ASP A 46 -20.44 -15.93 -54.29
N ALA A 47 -21.05 -17.07 -53.95
CA ALA A 47 -20.68 -17.89 -52.79
C ALA A 47 -19.19 -18.28 -52.80
N ILE A 48 -18.61 -18.45 -53.99
CA ILE A 48 -17.19 -18.74 -54.19
C ILE A 48 -16.31 -17.56 -53.76
N SER A 49 -16.73 -16.33 -54.07
CA SER A 49 -15.99 -15.11 -53.68
C SER A 49 -16.07 -14.87 -52.18
N LEU A 50 -17.24 -15.09 -51.57
CA LEU A 50 -17.42 -15.04 -50.11
C LEU A 50 -16.56 -16.07 -49.40
N HIS A 51 -16.55 -17.32 -49.88
CA HIS A 51 -15.72 -18.38 -49.29
C HIS A 51 -14.22 -18.05 -49.37
N ARG A 52 -13.75 -17.45 -50.47
CA ARG A 52 -12.36 -16.99 -50.59
C ARG A 52 -12.05 -15.83 -49.66
N LEU A 53 -12.98 -14.87 -49.50
CA LEU A 53 -12.83 -13.76 -48.54
C LEU A 53 -12.80 -14.25 -47.09
N GLU A 54 -13.65 -15.19 -46.71
CA GLU A 54 -13.62 -15.80 -45.38
C GLU A 54 -12.32 -16.57 -45.14
N ALA A 55 -11.86 -17.35 -46.12
CA ALA A 55 -10.60 -18.09 -46.01
C ALA A 55 -9.40 -17.16 -45.82
N THR A 56 -9.34 -16.05 -46.58
CA THR A 56 -8.27 -15.05 -46.45
C THR A 56 -8.33 -14.31 -45.12
N GLN A 57 -9.52 -13.96 -44.62
CA GLN A 57 -9.68 -13.34 -43.30
C GLN A 57 -9.25 -14.29 -42.16
N ARG A 58 -9.65 -15.56 -42.22
CA ARG A 58 -9.23 -16.58 -41.23
C ARG A 58 -7.72 -16.78 -41.26
N ALA A 59 -7.11 -16.84 -42.44
CA ALA A 59 -5.66 -16.95 -42.58
C ALA A 59 -4.92 -15.72 -42.01
N HIS A 60 -5.44 -14.52 -42.25
CA HIS A 60 -4.88 -13.27 -41.71
C HIS A 60 -4.92 -13.25 -40.17
N HIS A 61 -6.06 -13.59 -39.57
CA HIS A 61 -6.18 -13.65 -38.11
C HIS A 61 -5.28 -14.74 -37.51
N LYS A 62 -5.19 -15.93 -38.13
CA LYS A 62 -4.34 -17.02 -37.66
C LYS A 62 -2.85 -16.63 -37.63
N ARG A 63 -2.35 -15.99 -38.69
CA ARG A 63 -0.96 -15.51 -38.74
C ARG A 63 -0.68 -14.49 -37.64
N ARG A 64 -1.58 -13.53 -37.44
CA ARG A 64 -1.41 -12.49 -36.42
C ARG A 64 -1.36 -13.07 -35.01
N THR A 65 -2.24 -14.02 -34.70
CA THR A 65 -2.25 -14.72 -33.41
C THR A 65 -0.98 -15.53 -33.18
N MET A 66 -0.47 -16.20 -34.22
CA MET A 66 0.79 -16.94 -34.13
C MET A 66 1.98 -16.03 -33.85
N TYR A 67 2.08 -14.87 -34.53
CA TYR A 67 3.16 -13.91 -34.28
C TYR A 67 3.06 -13.26 -32.89
N SER A 68 1.86 -12.92 -32.42
CA SER A 68 1.68 -12.38 -31.06
C SER A 68 2.00 -13.44 -29.99
N ALA A 69 1.60 -14.69 -30.21
CA ALA A 69 1.91 -15.79 -29.29
C ALA A 69 3.42 -16.08 -29.24
N ALA A 70 4.10 -16.10 -30.40
CA ALA A 70 5.54 -16.27 -30.47
C ALA A 70 6.29 -15.13 -29.75
N GLY A 71 5.89 -13.87 -29.99
CA GLY A 71 6.48 -12.71 -29.30
C GLY A 71 6.29 -12.75 -27.79
N PHE A 72 5.12 -13.18 -27.31
CA PHE A 72 4.86 -13.36 -25.88
C PHE A 72 5.76 -14.45 -25.27
N LEU A 73 5.89 -15.60 -25.94
CA LEU A 73 6.73 -16.69 -25.46
C LEU A 73 8.21 -16.30 -25.43
N ILE A 74 8.70 -15.63 -26.47
CA ILE A 74 10.09 -15.12 -26.52
C ILE A 74 10.32 -14.10 -25.40
N GLY A 75 9.38 -13.18 -25.18
CA GLY A 75 9.48 -12.19 -24.10
C GLY A 75 9.57 -12.82 -22.71
N MET A 76 8.73 -13.82 -22.44
CA MET A 76 8.77 -14.57 -21.18
C MET A 76 10.09 -15.32 -20.99
N ILE A 77 10.62 -15.94 -22.05
CA ILE A 77 11.91 -16.64 -22.02
C ILE A 77 13.05 -15.63 -21.77
N CYS A 78 13.06 -14.49 -22.44
CA CYS A 78 14.07 -13.45 -22.21
C CYS A 78 14.08 -12.98 -20.76
N ILE A 79 12.91 -12.70 -20.17
CA ILE A 79 12.80 -12.30 -18.76
C ILE A 79 13.33 -13.41 -17.85
N TRP A 80 12.93 -14.66 -18.08
CA TRP A 80 13.37 -15.81 -17.29
C TRP A 80 14.89 -16.04 -17.37
N VAL A 81 15.48 -15.93 -18.56
CA VAL A 81 16.93 -16.01 -18.75
C VAL A 81 17.63 -14.85 -18.05
N THR A 82 17.13 -13.61 -18.15
CA THR A 82 17.75 -12.48 -17.43
C THR A 82 17.65 -12.60 -15.91
N ALA A 83 16.57 -13.21 -15.39
CA ALA A 83 16.39 -13.42 -13.97
C ALA A 83 17.30 -14.53 -13.40
N THR A 84 17.70 -15.49 -14.22
CA THR A 84 18.52 -16.65 -13.80
C THR A 84 20.01 -16.51 -14.15
N SER A 85 20.36 -15.71 -15.16
CA SER A 85 21.75 -15.51 -15.58
C SER A 85 22.46 -14.35 -14.89
N ILE A 86 21.72 -13.48 -14.20
CA ILE A 86 22.30 -12.38 -13.43
C ILE A 86 22.21 -12.73 -11.94
N ASP A 87 23.31 -13.20 -11.37
CA ASP A 87 23.50 -13.20 -9.91
C ASP A 87 23.65 -11.75 -9.44
N ILE A 88 22.52 -11.10 -9.17
CA ILE A 88 22.49 -9.79 -8.56
C ILE A 88 22.93 -9.96 -7.10
N LYS A 89 24.24 -9.90 -6.86
CA LYS A 89 24.73 -9.48 -5.54
C LYS A 89 23.99 -8.20 -5.19
N PRO A 90 23.36 -8.05 -4.02
CA PRO A 90 22.52 -6.89 -3.71
C PRO A 90 23.38 -5.64 -3.81
N ALA A 91 23.34 -4.99 -4.97
CA ALA A 91 24.05 -3.75 -5.19
C ALA A 91 23.40 -2.74 -4.26
N LYS A 92 24.17 -2.27 -3.28
CA LYS A 92 23.85 -1.04 -2.57
C LYS A 92 23.60 0.01 -3.64
N LEU A 93 22.34 0.41 -3.78
CA LEU A 93 21.95 1.54 -4.61
C LEU A 93 22.40 2.77 -3.81
N ASP A 94 23.69 3.09 -3.91
CA ASP A 94 24.29 4.28 -3.31
C ASP A 94 23.74 5.50 -4.04
N SER A 95 22.58 5.97 -3.57
CA SER A 95 22.18 7.36 -3.74
C SER A 95 23.01 8.17 -2.76
N SER A 96 24.14 8.66 -3.23
CA SER A 96 25.02 9.59 -2.54
C SER A 96 24.28 10.91 -2.29
N ARG A 97 23.59 10.98 -1.16
CA ARG A 97 23.50 12.21 -0.38
C ARG A 97 23.82 11.84 1.06
N ALA A 98 25.06 12.11 1.44
CA ALA A 98 25.53 12.01 2.82
C ALA A 98 24.56 12.79 3.70
N TYR A 99 23.83 12.08 4.55
CA TYR A 99 23.28 12.69 5.75
C TYR A 99 24.31 12.47 6.83
N ASP A 100 24.90 13.59 7.26
CA ASP A 100 25.66 13.66 8.49
C ASP A 100 24.86 13.02 9.62
N SER A 101 25.57 12.24 10.43
CA SER A 101 25.12 11.71 11.70
C SER A 101 24.43 12.80 12.52
N LEU A 102 23.11 12.77 12.59
CA LEU A 102 22.30 13.69 13.37
C LEU A 102 21.48 12.91 14.40
N SER A 103 21.92 13.10 15.64
CA SER A 103 21.25 12.99 16.92
C SER A 103 19.81 12.46 16.94
N SER A 104 19.63 11.46 17.79
CA SER A 104 18.46 11.27 18.67
C SER A 104 17.12 11.61 18.02
N ALA A 105 16.56 10.63 17.32
CA ALA A 105 15.24 10.71 16.70
C ALA A 105 14.17 11.04 17.77
N THR A 106 13.67 12.27 17.70
CA THR A 106 12.51 12.73 18.46
C THR A 106 11.24 12.09 17.88
N GLU A 107 10.48 11.44 18.74
CA GLU A 107 9.20 10.79 18.47
C GLU A 107 8.11 11.82 18.09
N VAL A 108 7.39 11.60 16.99
CA VAL A 108 6.26 12.46 16.59
C VAL A 108 4.95 11.79 17.02
N ILE A 109 4.43 12.25 18.16
CA ILE A 109 3.15 11.87 18.75
C ILE A 109 2.06 12.77 18.13
N ILE A 110 0.90 12.21 17.76
CA ILE A 110 -0.25 12.96 17.19
C ILE A 110 -0.90 13.93 18.21
N GLN A 111 -0.37 14.04 19.42
CA GLN A 111 -0.60 15.14 20.37
C GLN A 111 0.73 15.49 21.06
N LYS A 112 1.24 16.70 20.83
CA LYS A 112 2.45 17.21 21.49
C LYS A 112 2.11 17.67 22.92
N PRO A 113 2.94 17.34 23.93
CA PRO A 113 3.23 18.27 25.00
C PRO A 113 4.66 18.81 24.90
N LEU A 114 4.78 20.00 25.48
CA LEU A 114 5.87 20.96 25.51
C LEU A 114 7.17 20.39 26.10
N ASP A 115 8.29 20.97 25.64
CA ASP A 115 9.68 20.69 25.99
C ASP A 115 9.91 20.14 27.40
N SER A 116 10.43 18.92 27.48
CA SER A 116 11.13 18.43 28.67
C SER A 116 12.48 17.86 28.23
N THR A 117 13.53 18.56 28.64
CA THR A 117 14.92 18.10 28.68
C THR A 117 15.00 16.62 29.06
N PRO A 118 15.75 15.77 28.33
CA PRO A 118 15.80 14.35 28.62
C PRO A 118 16.46 14.11 29.99
N PRO A 119 15.81 13.43 30.95
CA PRO A 119 16.49 12.96 32.14
C PRO A 119 17.49 11.84 31.75
N PRO A 120 18.69 11.78 32.35
CA PRO A 120 19.64 10.72 32.08
C PRO A 120 19.24 9.48 32.89
N SER A 121 18.52 8.54 32.28
CA SER A 121 18.33 7.21 32.87
C SER A 121 18.89 6.15 31.94
N SER A 122 20.05 5.65 32.36
CA SER A 122 20.87 4.59 31.79
C SER A 122 20.24 3.20 31.96
N GLU A 123 19.13 2.94 31.26
CA GLU A 123 18.67 1.57 31.02
C GLU A 123 18.74 1.32 29.51
N PRO A 124 19.45 0.28 29.03
CA PRO A 124 19.49 -0.02 27.62
C PRO A 124 18.07 -0.34 27.17
N HIS A 125 17.47 0.52 26.33
CA HIS A 125 16.21 0.21 25.68
C HIS A 125 16.40 -1.12 24.96
N GLU A 126 15.84 -2.20 25.50
CA GLU A 126 15.96 -3.52 24.90
C GLU A 126 15.34 -3.48 23.51
N LEU A 127 16.19 -3.57 22.49
CA LEU A 127 15.81 -3.49 21.10
C LEU A 127 15.56 -4.91 20.59
N ILE A 128 14.37 -5.16 20.07
CA ILE A 128 13.99 -6.45 19.51
C ILE A 128 14.22 -6.40 17.98
N PRO A 129 14.99 -7.33 17.40
CA PRO A 129 15.24 -7.34 15.96
C PRO A 129 13.96 -7.66 15.19
N THR A 130 13.70 -6.94 14.10
CA THR A 130 12.49 -7.16 13.27
C THR A 130 12.68 -8.22 12.19
N GLY A 131 13.92 -8.61 11.90
CA GLY A 131 14.26 -9.47 10.77
C GLY A 131 14.18 -8.78 9.39
N THR A 132 14.09 -7.45 9.34
CA THR A 132 14.10 -6.67 8.08
C THR A 132 15.36 -5.80 7.96
N ASN A 133 15.84 -5.61 6.73
CA ASN A 133 17.00 -4.75 6.48
C ASN A 133 16.67 -3.25 6.62
N SER A 134 15.44 -2.84 6.34
CA SER A 134 15.05 -1.42 6.36
C SER A 134 14.81 -0.89 7.77
N ILE A 135 14.30 -1.72 8.70
CA ILE A 135 13.99 -1.30 10.07
C ILE A 135 14.62 -2.33 11.00
N PRO A 136 15.86 -2.14 11.46
CA PRO A 136 16.60 -3.22 12.11
C PRO A 136 15.99 -3.67 13.44
N SER A 137 15.38 -2.76 14.19
CA SER A 137 14.85 -3.05 15.52
C SER A 137 13.61 -2.26 15.91
N PHE A 138 12.86 -2.81 16.87
CA PHE A 138 11.76 -2.16 17.57
C PHE A 138 12.08 -2.07 19.06
N PRO A 139 11.72 -0.97 19.74
CA PRO A 139 11.88 -0.89 21.19
C PRO A 139 10.89 -1.82 21.88
N LYS A 140 11.36 -2.58 22.87
CA LYS A 140 10.50 -3.43 23.71
C LYS A 140 9.53 -2.64 24.56
N HIS A 141 9.95 -1.45 25.01
CA HIS A 141 9.12 -0.57 25.83
C HIS A 141 9.03 0.81 25.20
N ILE A 142 7.83 1.39 25.20
CA ILE A 142 7.58 2.77 24.80
C ILE A 142 6.79 3.48 25.90
N GLN A 143 7.00 4.78 26.05
CA GLN A 143 6.19 5.60 26.94
C GLN A 143 5.21 6.41 26.10
N HIS A 144 3.93 6.40 26.48
CA HIS A 144 2.92 7.17 25.80
C HIS A 144 1.99 7.83 26.80
N SER A 145 1.75 9.13 26.62
CA SER A 145 0.74 9.86 27.38
C SER A 145 -0.49 10.09 26.50
N PRO A 146 -1.68 9.59 26.87
CA PRO A 146 -2.89 9.70 26.05
C PRO A 146 -3.44 11.13 25.91
N THR A 147 -3.04 12.04 26.80
CA THR A 147 -3.37 13.46 26.78
C THR A 147 -2.16 14.26 27.29
N PRO A 148 -1.99 15.53 26.88
CA PRO A 148 -0.86 16.36 27.32
C PRO A 148 -0.69 16.47 28.84
N ASN A 149 -1.78 16.32 29.60
CA ASN A 149 -1.82 16.52 31.05
C ASN A 149 -1.80 15.21 31.85
N SER A 150 -1.82 14.04 31.20
CA SER A 150 -1.75 12.75 31.90
C SER A 150 -0.31 12.30 32.14
N PRO A 151 -0.04 11.57 33.24
CA PRO A 151 1.28 10.95 33.42
C PRO A 151 1.57 9.96 32.27
N PRO A 152 2.83 9.85 31.82
CA PRO A 152 3.21 8.89 30.79
C PRO A 152 3.03 7.46 31.31
N GLU A 153 2.37 6.61 30.51
CA GLU A 153 2.18 5.19 30.80
C GLU A 153 3.16 4.36 29.95
N THR A 154 3.75 3.33 30.55
CA THR A 154 4.66 2.43 29.85
C THR A 154 3.89 1.32 29.14
N TYR A 155 4.21 1.13 27.87
CA TYR A 155 3.68 0.07 27.04
C TYR A 155 4.79 -0.91 26.65
N GLN A 156 4.47 -2.19 26.68
CA GLN A 156 5.36 -3.29 26.30
C GLN A 156 4.97 -3.87 24.94
N LEU A 157 5.95 -4.19 24.11
CA LEU A 157 5.79 -4.85 22.82
C LEU A 157 5.29 -6.28 23.02
N LEU A 158 4.07 -6.56 22.57
CA LEU A 158 3.46 -7.89 22.62
C LEU A 158 3.88 -8.74 21.41
N GLY A 159 3.89 -8.13 20.23
CA GLY A 159 4.14 -8.86 18.99
C GLY A 159 4.49 -7.92 17.85
N LEU A 160 5.20 -8.47 16.87
CA LEU A 160 5.71 -7.78 15.70
C LEU A 160 5.43 -8.62 14.45
N GLY A 161 5.08 -7.94 13.37
CA GLY A 161 4.70 -8.57 12.11
C GLY A 161 5.03 -7.70 10.92
N ILE A 162 5.35 -8.34 9.80
CA ILE A 162 5.66 -7.65 8.54
C ILE A 162 4.48 -7.85 7.60
N ARG A 163 4.03 -6.77 6.95
CA ARG A 163 3.09 -6.90 5.85
C ARG A 163 3.78 -6.88 4.50
N THR A 164 3.46 -7.88 3.70
CA THR A 164 3.94 -8.10 2.34
C THR A 164 2.77 -8.01 1.34
N VAL A 165 3.06 -7.56 0.12
CA VAL A 165 2.11 -7.56 -1.00
C VAL A 165 2.39 -8.68 -2.00
N SER A 166 1.34 -9.24 -2.58
CA SER A 166 1.28 -10.61 -3.12
C SER A 166 1.90 -10.87 -4.50
N PHE A 167 2.70 -9.96 -5.08
CA PHE A 167 3.29 -10.20 -6.41
C PHE A 167 4.81 -10.41 -6.39
N LEU A 168 5.54 -9.70 -5.53
CA LEU A 168 7.00 -9.80 -5.40
C LEU A 168 7.44 -9.99 -3.93
N HIS A 169 6.52 -10.38 -3.04
CA HIS A 169 6.77 -10.43 -1.57
C HIS A 169 7.38 -9.13 -1.03
N ILE A 170 6.97 -8.00 -1.60
CA ILE A 170 7.51 -6.69 -1.23
C ILE A 170 6.99 -6.34 0.15
N GLN A 171 7.91 -6.15 1.09
CA GLN A 171 7.61 -5.68 2.44
C GLN A 171 7.23 -4.19 2.37
N VAL A 172 6.05 -3.87 2.90
CA VAL A 172 5.46 -2.52 2.82
C VAL A 172 5.62 -1.76 4.13
N TYR A 173 5.37 -2.44 5.26
CA TYR A 173 5.55 -1.89 6.59
C TYR A 173 5.72 -3.00 7.62
N VAL A 174 6.36 -2.65 8.74
CA VAL A 174 6.43 -3.44 9.97
C VAL A 174 5.41 -2.88 10.94
N VAL A 175 4.65 -3.76 11.60
CA VAL A 175 3.69 -3.44 12.64
C VAL A 175 4.17 -4.02 13.97
N GLY A 176 4.16 -3.20 15.01
CA GLY A 176 4.32 -3.62 16.40
C GLY A 176 3.03 -3.36 17.18
N LEU A 177 2.55 -4.37 17.91
CA LEU A 177 1.44 -4.23 18.85
C LEU A 177 1.99 -4.08 20.26
N TYR A 178 1.69 -2.96 20.89
CA TYR A 178 2.09 -2.61 22.24
C TYR A 178 0.87 -2.62 23.18
N ILE A 179 1.08 -3.04 24.41
CA ILE A 179 0.06 -3.09 25.47
C ILE A 179 0.55 -2.34 26.69
N ALA A 180 -0.34 -1.59 27.33
CA ALA A 180 -0.02 -0.95 28.60
C ALA A 180 0.34 -2.01 29.64
N GLN A 181 1.41 -1.80 30.40
CA GLN A 181 1.86 -2.77 31.40
C GLN A 181 0.78 -3.05 32.45
N SER A 182 -0.06 -2.06 32.75
CA SER A 182 -1.24 -2.17 33.62
C SER A 182 -2.31 -3.14 33.10
N SER A 183 -2.40 -3.35 31.78
CA SER A 183 -3.43 -4.16 31.12
C SER A 183 -2.99 -5.61 30.84
N ILE A 184 -1.72 -5.95 31.08
CA ILE A 184 -1.18 -7.31 30.84
C ILE A 184 -1.95 -8.39 31.64
N PRO A 185 -2.23 -8.21 32.94
CA PRO A 185 -2.95 -9.25 33.71
C PRO A 185 -4.37 -9.49 33.17
N LEU A 186 -5.01 -8.43 32.68
CA LEU A 186 -6.35 -8.50 32.12
C LEU A 186 -6.35 -9.26 30.78
N LEU A 187 -5.38 -8.97 29.91
CA LEU A 187 -5.19 -9.73 28.69
C LEU A 187 -4.97 -11.22 29.00
N GLN A 188 -4.10 -11.53 29.96
CA GLN A 188 -3.82 -12.91 30.37
C GLN A 188 -5.08 -13.62 30.89
N ALA A 189 -5.85 -12.97 31.74
CA ALA A 189 -7.11 -13.52 32.26
C ALA A 189 -8.12 -13.80 31.13
N THR A 190 -8.21 -12.90 30.15
CA THR A 190 -9.12 -13.06 29.00
C THR A 190 -8.69 -14.23 28.11
N LEU A 191 -7.40 -14.34 27.80
CA LEU A 191 -6.85 -15.45 27.02
C LEU A 191 -6.98 -16.80 27.74
N LEU A 192 -6.81 -16.81 29.05
CA LEU A 192 -6.92 -18.00 29.88
C LEU A 192 -8.37 -18.51 29.93
N LYS A 193 -9.35 -17.60 30.01
CA LYS A 193 -10.76 -17.93 29.92
C LYS A 193 -11.10 -18.63 28.60
N THR A 194 -10.49 -18.21 27.49
CA THR A 194 -10.67 -18.85 26.18
C THR A 194 -9.97 -20.21 26.11
N ALA A 195 -8.75 -20.33 26.63
CA ALA A 195 -7.92 -21.53 26.52
C ALA A 195 -8.32 -22.67 27.47
N ALA A 196 -8.74 -22.30 28.68
CA ALA A 196 -9.00 -23.21 29.79
C ALA A 196 -10.31 -22.82 30.50
N PRO A 197 -11.48 -23.15 29.93
CA PRO A 197 -12.78 -22.82 30.51
C PRO A 197 -13.02 -23.47 31.89
N GLY A 198 -12.17 -24.42 32.30
CA GLY A 198 -12.20 -25.09 33.61
C GLY A 198 -11.64 -24.28 34.78
N GLY A 199 -11.26 -23.02 34.59
CA GLY A 199 -10.87 -22.11 35.68
C GLY A 199 -9.42 -22.28 36.19
N ALA A 200 -8.53 -22.86 35.38
CA ALA A 200 -7.10 -22.92 35.72
C ALA A 200 -6.50 -21.51 35.80
N SER A 201 -5.63 -21.25 36.77
CA SER A 201 -4.94 -19.96 36.96
C SER A 201 -3.63 -19.85 36.18
N THR A 202 -3.14 -20.96 35.60
CA THR A 202 -1.90 -21.03 34.83
C THR A 202 -2.08 -21.96 33.63
N LEU A 203 -1.65 -21.54 32.44
CA LEU A 203 -1.67 -22.40 31.25
C LEU A 203 -0.67 -23.54 31.40
N VAL A 204 -1.17 -24.77 31.46
CA VAL A 204 -0.33 -25.97 31.32
C VAL A 204 0.19 -26.05 29.88
N SER A 205 1.33 -26.71 29.64
CA SER A 205 1.94 -26.79 28.29
C SER A 205 0.94 -27.24 27.21
N GLY A 206 0.03 -28.17 27.54
CA GLY A 206 -1.02 -28.60 26.61
C GLY A 206 -2.05 -27.51 26.29
N GLU A 207 -2.49 -26.73 27.29
CA GLU A 207 -3.43 -25.61 27.12
C GLU A 207 -2.80 -24.44 26.35
N LYS A 208 -1.48 -24.27 26.47
CA LYS A 208 -0.73 -23.30 25.69
C LYS A 208 -0.73 -23.66 24.20
N ASP A 209 -0.59 -24.94 23.88
CA ASP A 209 -0.58 -25.41 22.49
C ASP A 209 -1.99 -25.37 21.86
N THR A 210 -3.04 -25.65 22.64
CA THR A 210 -4.43 -25.47 22.18
C THR A 210 -4.72 -23.99 21.92
N LEU A 211 -4.35 -23.09 22.85
CA LEU A 211 -4.51 -21.66 22.66
C LEU A 211 -3.75 -21.16 21.43
N LYS A 212 -2.51 -21.62 21.24
CA LYS A 212 -1.72 -21.29 20.05
C LYS A 212 -2.43 -21.74 18.77
N THR A 213 -3.00 -22.93 18.77
CA THR A 213 -3.74 -23.46 17.61
C THR A 213 -4.99 -22.61 17.32
N LEU A 214 -5.74 -22.22 18.35
CA LEU A 214 -6.89 -21.33 18.21
C LEU A 214 -6.50 -19.94 17.67
N LEU A 215 -5.41 -19.37 18.18
CA LEU A 215 -4.91 -18.05 17.74
C LEU A 215 -4.33 -18.07 16.32
N MET A 216 -3.92 -19.23 15.81
CA MET A 216 -3.44 -19.40 14.43
C MET A 216 -4.56 -19.71 13.44
N HIS A 217 -5.75 -20.08 13.93
CA HIS A 217 -6.92 -20.35 13.09
C HIS A 217 -7.59 -19.04 12.67
N GLU A 218 -7.98 -18.91 11.39
CA GLU A 218 -8.49 -17.65 10.83
C GLU A 218 -9.74 -17.13 11.54
N THR A 219 -10.76 -17.97 11.71
CA THR A 219 -12.04 -17.56 12.32
C THR A 219 -11.93 -17.36 13.84
N HIS A 220 -11.39 -18.33 14.57
CA HIS A 220 -11.26 -18.26 16.03
C HIS A 220 -10.32 -17.14 16.48
N SER A 221 -9.25 -16.85 15.75
CA SER A 221 -8.39 -15.71 16.08
C SER A 221 -9.15 -14.39 16.00
N GLU A 222 -10.00 -14.21 14.98
CA GLU A 222 -10.83 -13.01 14.83
C GLU A 222 -11.83 -12.87 15.98
N GLU A 223 -12.49 -13.96 16.39
CA GLU A 223 -13.41 -13.97 17.52
C GLU A 223 -12.72 -13.61 18.84
N ILE A 224 -11.58 -14.24 19.14
CA ILE A 224 -10.80 -14.00 20.36
C ILE A 224 -10.31 -12.56 20.42
N TRP A 225 -9.71 -12.05 19.35
CA TRP A 225 -9.26 -10.67 19.30
C TRP A 225 -10.41 -9.68 19.36
N THR A 226 -11.58 -10.02 18.80
CA THR A 226 -12.78 -9.20 18.93
C THR A 226 -13.28 -9.15 20.39
N GLU A 227 -13.31 -10.28 21.10
CA GLU A 227 -13.67 -10.33 22.53
C GLU A 227 -12.69 -9.50 23.36
N ILE A 228 -11.38 -9.66 23.11
CA ILE A 228 -10.34 -8.88 23.80
C ILE A 228 -10.56 -7.39 23.52
N LEU A 229 -10.65 -6.96 22.27
CA LEU A 229 -10.73 -5.53 21.96
C LEU A 229 -12.04 -4.88 22.44
N LYS A 230 -13.17 -5.60 22.45
CA LYS A 230 -14.46 -5.07 22.88
C LYS A 230 -14.65 -5.10 24.41
N ASN A 231 -14.32 -6.22 25.05
CA ASN A 231 -14.74 -6.49 26.43
C ASN A 231 -13.65 -6.28 27.47
N SER A 232 -12.38 -6.47 27.08
CA SER A 232 -11.28 -6.48 28.03
C SER A 232 -10.87 -5.06 28.49
N GLY A 233 -11.13 -4.02 27.68
CA GLY A 233 -10.68 -2.66 27.99
C GLY A 233 -9.15 -2.50 27.99
N VAL A 234 -8.42 -3.45 27.38
CA VAL A 234 -6.96 -3.40 27.25
C VAL A 234 -6.57 -2.16 26.45
N LYS A 235 -5.67 -1.35 27.02
CA LYS A 235 -5.07 -0.21 26.33
C LYS A 235 -3.99 -0.71 25.38
N THR A 236 -4.18 -0.48 24.08
CA THR A 236 -3.24 -0.92 23.04
C THR A 236 -2.72 0.25 22.22
N ILE A 237 -1.49 0.11 21.73
CA ILE A 237 -0.88 1.01 20.75
C ILE A 237 -0.40 0.16 19.58
N ILE A 238 -0.76 0.57 18.37
CA ILE A 238 -0.22 -0.03 17.15
C ILE A 238 0.82 0.92 16.58
N ARG A 239 2.06 0.45 16.50
CA ARG A 239 3.16 1.15 15.85
C ARG A 239 3.34 0.62 14.45
N ILE A 240 3.29 1.49 13.45
CA ILE A 240 3.52 1.13 12.04
C ILE A 240 4.76 1.87 11.59
N VAL A 241 5.65 1.18 10.87
CA VAL A 241 6.87 1.78 10.35
C VAL A 241 6.99 1.32 8.89
N PRO A 242 6.88 2.22 7.90
CA PRO A 242 7.00 1.88 6.50
C PRO A 242 8.46 1.50 6.20
N THR A 243 8.66 0.39 5.49
CA THR A 243 10.00 -0.11 5.12
C THR A 243 10.53 0.52 3.83
N ARG A 244 9.67 1.26 3.12
CA ARG A 244 9.92 1.90 1.82
C ARG A 244 9.18 3.24 1.77
N ASN A 245 9.40 3.99 0.70
CA ASN A 245 8.64 5.21 0.37
C ASN A 245 7.18 4.84 0.06
N THR A 246 6.39 4.55 1.09
CA THR A 246 4.95 4.42 0.99
C THR A 246 4.31 5.68 1.53
N ASP A 247 3.54 6.34 0.67
CA ASP A 247 2.92 7.61 1.01
C ASP A 247 1.74 7.44 1.98
N PHE A 248 1.49 8.47 2.77
CA PHE A 248 0.38 8.58 3.73
C PHE A 248 -0.96 8.24 3.10
N HIS A 249 -1.17 8.70 1.87
CA HIS A 249 -2.40 8.45 1.13
C HIS A 249 -2.58 6.96 0.82
N HIS A 250 -1.52 6.23 0.47
CA HIS A 250 -1.62 4.80 0.20
C HIS A 250 -1.96 3.99 1.46
N LEU A 251 -1.33 4.31 2.60
CA LEU A 251 -1.62 3.66 3.87
C LEU A 251 -3.05 3.96 4.33
N ARG A 252 -3.45 5.24 4.30
CA ARG A 252 -4.80 5.70 4.62
C ARG A 252 -5.85 4.99 3.78
N ASP A 253 -5.69 5.01 2.46
CA ASP A 253 -6.69 4.47 1.54
C ASP A 253 -6.79 2.94 1.65
N ALA A 254 -5.69 2.25 1.96
CA ALA A 254 -5.73 0.82 2.30
C ALA A 254 -6.53 0.57 3.58
N TRP A 255 -6.28 1.33 4.65
CA TRP A 255 -6.98 1.19 5.92
C TRP A 255 -8.45 1.52 5.82
N VAL A 256 -8.80 2.65 5.19
CA VAL A 256 -10.19 3.06 4.95
C VAL A 256 -10.93 1.97 4.19
N ARG A 257 -10.33 1.42 3.13
CA ARG A 257 -10.95 0.32 2.36
C ARG A 257 -11.18 -0.92 3.22
N SER A 258 -10.18 -1.34 4.00
CA SER A 258 -10.31 -2.50 4.89
C SER A 258 -11.35 -2.29 5.99
N LEU A 259 -11.39 -1.11 6.63
CA LEU A 259 -12.38 -0.78 7.64
C LEU A 259 -13.79 -0.70 7.05
N THR A 260 -13.94 -0.10 5.86
CA THR A 260 -15.23 -0.01 5.16
C THR A 260 -15.73 -1.39 4.77
N ALA A 261 -14.86 -2.27 4.26
CA ALA A 261 -15.23 -3.65 3.92
C ALA A 261 -15.70 -4.44 5.16
N ARG A 262 -15.03 -4.26 6.31
CA ARG A 262 -15.45 -4.86 7.59
C ARG A 262 -16.79 -4.31 8.08
N ALA A 263 -16.98 -2.99 8.01
CA ALA A 263 -18.24 -2.35 8.38
C ALA A 263 -19.41 -2.81 7.49
N GLN A 264 -19.15 -3.03 6.19
CA GLN A 264 -20.16 -3.57 5.28
C GLN A 264 -20.54 -5.03 5.62
N LYS A 265 -19.59 -5.85 6.07
CA LYS A 265 -19.85 -7.22 6.54
C LYS A 265 -20.72 -7.22 7.81
N ASN A 266 -20.50 -6.26 8.71
CA ASN A 266 -21.23 -6.14 9.98
C ASN A 266 -22.10 -4.87 10.01
N ARG A 267 -23.01 -4.74 9.04
CA ARG A 267 -23.80 -3.50 8.84
C ARG A 267 -24.73 -3.18 10.01
N GLU A 268 -25.16 -4.17 10.78
CA GLU A 268 -26.01 -3.96 11.95
C GLU A 268 -25.28 -3.19 13.07
N GLU A 269 -23.96 -3.40 13.20
CA GLU A 269 -23.15 -2.78 14.25
C GLU A 269 -22.52 -1.44 13.79
N PHE A 270 -22.12 -1.33 12.51
CA PHE A 270 -21.35 -0.19 11.99
C PHE A 270 -22.08 0.64 10.91
N GLY A 271 -23.39 0.44 10.77
CA GLY A 271 -24.24 1.15 9.78
C GLY A 271 -24.74 2.52 10.25
N ASP A 272 -24.24 3.03 11.37
CA ASP A 272 -24.70 4.26 12.00
C ASP A 272 -24.00 5.51 11.45
N GLU A 273 -24.57 6.68 11.72
CA GLU A 273 -23.93 7.95 11.35
C GLU A 273 -22.62 8.21 12.11
N GLY A 274 -22.47 7.63 13.31
CA GLY A 274 -21.28 7.76 14.15
C GLY A 274 -20.05 7.16 13.49
N PHE A 275 -20.17 5.96 12.91
CA PHE A 275 -19.10 5.36 12.12
C PHE A 275 -18.69 6.24 10.93
N GLY A 276 -19.66 6.81 10.21
CA GLY A 276 -19.41 7.72 9.09
C GLY A 276 -18.58 8.95 9.50
N ARG A 277 -18.93 9.61 10.61
CA ARG A 277 -18.19 10.75 11.16
C ARG A 277 -16.78 10.35 11.60
N SER A 278 -16.65 9.21 12.28
CA SER A 278 -15.36 8.68 12.74
C SER A 278 -14.43 8.35 11.58
N MET A 279 -14.97 7.83 10.47
CA MET A 279 -14.21 7.56 9.25
C MET A 279 -13.68 8.84 8.58
N VAL A 280 -14.46 9.93 8.63
CA VAL A 280 -14.01 11.25 8.14
C VAL A 280 -12.89 11.78 9.03
N GLU A 281 -13.08 11.78 10.35
CA GLU A 281 -12.03 12.22 11.29
C GLU A 281 -10.75 11.39 11.10
N PHE A 282 -10.87 10.07 11.03
CA PHE A 282 -9.76 9.17 10.75
C PHE A 282 -9.02 9.58 9.46
N LYS A 283 -9.73 9.86 8.36
CA LYS A 283 -9.10 10.33 7.11
C LYS A 283 -8.36 11.66 7.29
N THR A 284 -8.90 12.59 8.09
CA THR A 284 -8.26 13.89 8.31
C THR A 284 -6.94 13.78 9.08
N LEU A 285 -6.79 12.79 9.97
CA LEU A 285 -5.53 12.55 10.69
C LEU A 285 -4.35 12.27 9.74
N PHE A 286 -4.62 11.63 8.60
CA PHE A 286 -3.60 11.30 7.58
C PHE A 286 -3.35 12.42 6.57
N ASN A 287 -4.09 13.53 6.62
CA ASN A 287 -3.85 14.69 5.73
C ASN A 287 -2.73 15.59 6.26
N ARG A 288 -2.29 15.40 7.51
CA ARG A 288 -1.11 16.08 8.05
C ARG A 288 0.13 15.35 7.51
N GLY A 289 0.85 15.99 6.59
CA GLY A 289 2.09 15.43 6.05
C GLY A 289 3.10 15.12 7.16
N VAL A 290 3.93 14.09 6.98
CA VAL A 290 4.96 13.79 7.97
C VAL A 290 6.06 14.85 7.96
N PRO A 291 6.47 15.35 9.14
CA PRO A 291 7.66 16.18 9.23
C PRO A 291 8.85 15.41 8.65
N LYS A 292 9.69 16.07 7.84
CA LYS A 292 10.90 15.47 7.26
C LYS A 292 11.71 14.77 8.36
N GLY A 293 11.75 13.42 8.32
CA GLY A 293 12.44 12.58 9.31
C GLY A 293 11.55 11.59 10.09
N GLY A 294 10.22 11.72 10.04
CA GLY A 294 9.31 10.82 10.77
C GLY A 294 8.87 9.59 9.97
N ASN A 295 9.61 8.48 10.01
CA ASN A 295 9.20 7.22 9.37
C ASN A 295 8.38 6.32 10.30
N CYS A 296 7.66 6.84 11.30
CA CYS A 296 7.00 5.99 12.29
C CYS A 296 5.64 6.56 12.69
N TYR A 297 4.65 5.67 12.81
CA TYR A 297 3.28 5.97 13.22
C TYR A 297 3.00 5.25 14.52
N SER A 298 2.32 5.90 15.47
CA SER A 298 1.71 5.25 16.63
C SER A 298 0.23 5.62 16.68
N ILE A 299 -0.62 4.60 16.72
CA ILE A 299 -2.07 4.75 16.83
C ILE A 299 -2.48 4.11 18.15
N GLY A 300 -2.90 4.94 19.11
CA GLY A 300 -3.49 4.46 20.35
C GLY A 300 -4.94 4.07 20.12
N MET A 301 -5.30 2.83 20.44
CA MET A 301 -6.68 2.40 20.45
C MET A 301 -7.26 2.57 21.85
N ARG A 302 -8.40 3.25 21.92
CA ARG A 302 -9.22 3.38 23.12
C ARG A 302 -10.60 2.83 22.81
N ARG A 303 -11.28 2.33 23.84
CA ARG A 303 -12.68 1.93 23.76
C ARG A 303 -13.50 3.14 23.25
N ALA A 304 -14.26 2.94 22.18
CA ALA A 304 -15.35 3.85 21.84
C ALA A 304 -16.41 3.68 22.94
N VAL A 305 -16.63 4.76 23.70
CA VAL A 305 -17.67 4.83 24.73
C VAL A 305 -19.01 5.04 24.05
#